data_AF-A0A1Z5IYD5-F1
#
_entry.id   AF-A0A1Z5IYD5-F1
#
_cell.length_a   1.000
_cell.length_b   1.000
_cell.length_c   1.000
_cell.angle_alpha   90.00
_cell.angle_beta   90.00
_cell.angle_gamma   90.00
#
_symmetry.space_group_name_H-M   'P 1'
#
loop_
_entity.id
_entity.type
_entity.pdbx_description
1 polymer ?
#
loop_
_entity_poly.entity_id
_entity_poly.type
_entity_poly.pdbx_seq_one_letter_code
_entity_poly.pdbx_strand_id
1 'polypeptide(L)'
;MSPFVTKVRQLEDKYAHDGKVSFMYVPESECEKFYQYRDWYFAHQEKAGNEHWMKYARTKAYHTAIKDLFNRIDTRKYTLDEITKMFDSDPVLSNHGHHIHENSSVHALLVKNGQEWRHVR
;
A
#
# COMPACT_ATOMS: atom_id res chain seq x y z
N MET A 1 21.40 16.28 28.35
CA MET A 1 20.85 16.57 27.00
C MET A 1 20.75 15.25 26.25
N SER A 2 19.68 14.98 25.50
CA SER A 2 19.54 13.66 24.84
C SER A 2 20.54 13.54 23.67
N PRO A 3 21.03 12.32 23.36
CA PRO A 3 21.94 12.10 22.22
C PRO A 3 21.37 12.62 20.89
N PHE A 4 20.05 12.53 20.72
CA PHE A 4 19.35 13.09 19.57
C PHE A 4 19.43 14.61 19.52
N VAL A 5 19.12 15.30 20.63
CA VAL A 5 19.17 16.77 20.69
C VAL A 5 20.60 17.29 20.49
N THR A 6 21.61 16.59 21.01
CA THR A 6 23.02 16.91 20.74
C THR A 6 23.35 16.79 19.25
N LYS A 7 22.89 15.71 18.60
CA LYS A 7 23.13 15.48 17.18
C LYS A 7 22.44 16.50 16.29
N VAL A 8 21.23 16.93 16.64
CA VAL A 8 20.52 18.00 15.92
C VAL A 8 21.30 19.31 16.01
N ARG A 9 21.72 19.73 17.21
CA ARG A 9 22.54 20.95 17.37
C ARG A 9 23.84 20.91 16.58
N GLN A 10 24.54 19.78 16.57
CA GLN A 10 25.75 19.61 15.76
C GLN A 10 25.49 19.79 14.25
N LEU A 11 24.32 19.38 13.75
CA LEU A 11 23.94 19.61 12.36
C LEU A 11 23.55 21.06 12.11
N GLU A 12 22.79 21.67 13.01
CA GLU A 12 22.43 23.09 12.95
C GLU A 12 23.69 23.99 12.92
N ASP A 13 24.66 23.72 13.79
CA ASP A 13 25.94 24.42 13.83
C ASP A 13 26.77 24.16 12.55
N LYS A 14 26.76 22.92 12.03
CA LYS A 14 27.51 22.54 10.82
C LYS A 14 27.07 23.31 9.58
N TYR A 15 25.77 23.56 9.41
CA TYR A 15 25.22 24.29 8.25
C TYR A 15 24.76 25.70 8.60
N ALA A 16 25.16 26.24 9.75
CA ALA A 16 24.90 27.62 10.08
C ALA A 16 25.71 28.54 9.15
N HIS A 17 25.07 29.58 8.62
CA HIS A 17 25.71 30.62 7.82
C HIS A 17 25.31 31.99 8.37
N ASP A 18 26.29 32.81 8.73
CA ASP A 18 26.10 34.14 9.32
C ASP A 18 25.13 34.18 10.51
N GLY A 19 25.21 33.19 11.40
CA GLY A 19 24.35 33.07 12.58
C GLY A 19 22.90 32.67 12.28
N LYS A 20 22.58 32.28 11.04
CA LYS A 20 21.28 31.74 10.62
C LYS A 20 21.40 30.26 10.28
N VAL A 21 20.37 29.50 10.61
CA VAL A 21 20.23 28.09 10.24
C VAL A 21 19.13 27.98 9.19
N SER A 22 19.44 27.38 8.04
CA SER A 22 18.48 27.16 6.97
C SER A 22 18.84 25.89 6.20
N PHE A 23 17.82 25.13 5.80
CA PHE A 23 17.97 24.00 4.88
C PHE A 23 18.68 24.39 3.57
N MET A 24 18.55 25.65 3.14
CA MET A 24 19.20 26.17 1.93
C MET A 24 20.73 26.18 2.02
N TYR A 25 21.30 26.07 3.22
CA TYR A 25 22.75 26.02 3.45
C TYR A 25 23.29 24.59 3.47
N VAL A 26 22.42 23.58 3.35
CA VAL A 26 22.83 22.17 3.25
C VAL A 26 23.26 21.90 1.80
N PRO A 27 24.47 21.36 1.56
CA PRO A 27 24.91 21.00 0.22
C PRO A 27 23.97 19.98 -0.43
N GLU A 28 23.76 20.12 -1.73
CA GLU A 28 22.89 19.23 -2.51
C GLU A 28 23.27 17.75 -2.38
N SER A 29 24.58 17.44 -2.38
CA SER A 29 25.10 16.08 -2.19
C SER A 29 24.78 15.46 -0.83
N GLU A 30 24.47 16.27 0.19
CA GLU A 30 24.00 15.78 1.48
C GLU A 30 22.48 15.58 1.48
N CYS A 31 21.73 16.47 0.82
CA CYS A 31 20.29 16.31 0.57
C CYS A 31 19.99 15.06 -0.27
N GLU A 32 20.80 14.76 -1.28
CA GLU A 32 20.69 13.55 -2.11
C GLU A 32 20.72 12.28 -1.28
N LYS A 33 21.54 12.20 -0.22
CA LYS A 33 21.59 11.03 0.67
C LYS A 33 20.27 10.82 1.40
N PHE A 34 19.59 11.90 1.79
CA PHE A 34 18.25 11.81 2.39
C PHE A 34 17.21 11.35 1.39
N TYR A 35 17.25 11.85 0.14
CA TYR A 35 16.36 11.38 -0.91
C TYR A 35 16.58 9.90 -1.24
N GLN A 36 17.84 9.47 -1.37
CA GLN A 36 18.18 8.06 -1.55
C GLN A 36 17.68 7.18 -0.40
N TYR A 37 17.85 7.63 0.84
CA TYR A 37 17.33 6.91 2.00
C TYR A 37 15.80 6.82 2.00
N ARG A 38 15.12 7.92 1.66
CA ARG A 38 13.65 7.96 1.53
C ARG A 38 13.17 6.96 0.48
N ASP A 39 13.79 6.96 -0.69
CA ASP A 39 13.41 6.09 -1.79
C ASP A 39 13.70 4.61 -1.43
N TRP A 40 14.84 4.33 -0.79
CA TRP A 40 15.16 3.01 -0.23
C TRP A 40 14.11 2.56 0.79
N TYR A 41 13.72 3.43 1.72
CA TYR A 41 12.73 3.14 2.75
C TYR A 41 11.38 2.78 2.14
N PHE A 42 10.86 3.60 1.22
CA PHE A 42 9.58 3.33 0.57
C PHE A 42 9.61 2.05 -0.26
N ALA A 43 10.70 1.79 -0.99
CA ALA A 43 10.86 0.53 -1.72
C ALA A 43 10.84 -0.70 -0.79
N HIS A 44 11.49 -0.60 0.38
CA HIS A 44 11.47 -1.70 1.37
C HIS A 44 10.09 -1.87 2.02
N GLN A 45 9.41 -0.77 2.31
CA GLN A 45 8.06 -0.80 2.86
C GLN A 45 7.07 -1.39 1.86
N GLU A 46 7.11 -0.96 0.60
CA GLU A 46 6.28 -1.50 -0.47
C GLU A 46 6.54 -3.00 -0.66
N LYS A 47 7.81 -3.41 -0.69
CA LYS A 47 8.18 -4.83 -0.76
C LYS A 47 7.61 -5.63 0.41
N ALA A 48 7.74 -5.14 1.64
CA ALA A 48 7.19 -5.79 2.82
C ALA A 48 5.66 -5.89 2.78
N GLY A 49 4.99 -4.84 2.32
CA GLY A 49 3.53 -4.83 2.10
C GLY A 49 3.09 -5.86 1.06
N ASN A 50 3.79 -5.93 -0.07
CA ASN A 50 3.53 -6.90 -1.12
C ASN A 50 3.77 -8.34 -0.66
N GLU A 51 4.87 -8.60 0.05
CA GLU A 51 5.14 -9.92 0.62
C GLU A 51 4.08 -10.35 1.65
N HIS A 52 3.63 -9.41 2.48
CA HIS A 52 2.54 -9.66 3.42
C HIS A 52 1.25 -10.03 2.68
N TRP A 53 0.85 -9.22 1.69
CA TRP A 53 -0.34 -9.48 0.89
C TRP A 53 -0.27 -10.84 0.18
N MET A 54 0.87 -11.17 -0.46
CA MET A 54 1.04 -12.46 -1.13
C MET A 54 0.89 -13.66 -0.17
N LYS A 55 1.34 -13.52 1.07
CA LYS A 55 1.15 -14.55 2.10
C LYS A 55 -0.31 -14.59 2.54
N TYR A 56 -0.91 -13.44 2.80
CA TYR A 56 -2.29 -13.30 3.26
C TYR A 56 -3.31 -13.85 2.26
N ALA A 57 -3.16 -13.52 0.98
CA ALA A 57 -4.02 -13.98 -0.11
C ALA A 57 -3.98 -15.51 -0.32
N ARG A 58 -3.01 -16.22 0.27
CA ARG A 58 -2.92 -17.69 0.25
C ARG A 58 -3.55 -18.35 1.48
N THR A 59 -4.02 -17.57 2.45
CA THR A 59 -4.60 -18.10 3.68
C THR A 59 -5.96 -18.74 3.44
N LYS A 60 -6.33 -19.69 4.30
CA LYS A 60 -7.67 -20.31 4.27
C LYS A 60 -8.77 -19.27 4.53
N ALA A 61 -8.52 -18.30 5.40
CA ALA A 61 -9.48 -17.24 5.72
C ALA A 61 -9.85 -16.43 4.48
N TYR A 62 -8.84 -15.96 3.75
CA TYR A 62 -9.05 -15.21 2.50
C TYR A 62 -9.81 -16.04 1.46
N HIS A 63 -9.40 -17.29 1.22
CA HIS A 63 -10.11 -18.18 0.29
C HIS A 63 -11.55 -18.49 0.72
N THR A 64 -11.81 -18.56 2.02
CA THR A 64 -13.16 -18.79 2.56
C THR A 64 -14.02 -17.55 2.34
N ALA A 65 -13.51 -16.36 2.63
CA ALA A 65 -14.21 -15.10 2.38
C ALA A 65 -14.59 -14.92 0.90
N ILE A 66 -13.71 -15.31 -0.04
CA ILE A 66 -14.03 -15.30 -1.48
C ILE A 66 -15.24 -16.19 -1.77
N LYS A 67 -15.21 -17.44 -1.26
CA LYS A 67 -16.29 -18.41 -1.48
C LYS A 67 -17.59 -17.92 -0.86
N ASP A 68 -17.54 -17.40 0.35
CA ASP A 68 -18.71 -16.88 1.06
C ASP A 68 -19.32 -15.70 0.32
N LEU A 69 -18.48 -14.79 -0.20
CA LEU A 69 -18.95 -13.69 -1.03
C LEU A 69 -19.68 -14.22 -2.28
N PHE A 70 -19.06 -15.13 -3.04
CA PHE A 70 -19.67 -15.70 -4.25
C PHE A 70 -20.89 -16.58 -3.98
N ASN A 71 -20.98 -17.24 -2.82
CA ASN A 71 -22.18 -17.98 -2.44
C ASN A 71 -23.33 -17.04 -2.07
N ARG A 72 -23.02 -15.84 -1.57
CA ARG A 72 -24.02 -14.85 -1.13
C ARG A 72 -24.55 -13.98 -2.28
N ILE A 73 -23.74 -13.70 -3.29
CA ILE A 73 -24.09 -12.79 -4.37
C ILE A 73 -24.35 -13.54 -5.67
N ASP A 74 -25.36 -13.12 -6.41
CA ASP A 74 -25.53 -13.49 -7.82
C ASP A 74 -24.71 -12.51 -8.67
N THR A 75 -23.49 -12.91 -9.04
CA THR A 75 -22.51 -12.05 -9.73
C THR A 75 -23.04 -11.47 -11.03
N ARG A 76 -23.97 -12.14 -11.72
CA ARG A 76 -24.59 -11.69 -12.97
C ARG A 76 -25.40 -10.41 -12.83
N LYS A 77 -25.81 -10.05 -11.62
CA LYS A 77 -26.57 -8.82 -11.34
C LYS A 77 -25.69 -7.58 -11.18
N TYR A 78 -24.38 -7.77 -11.00
CA TYR A 78 -23.44 -6.72 -10.66
C TYR A 78 -22.39 -6.53 -11.75
N THR A 79 -21.97 -5.29 -11.93
CA THR A 79 -20.84 -4.93 -12.78
C THR A 79 -19.54 -5.31 -12.11
N LEU A 80 -18.46 -5.38 -12.89
CA LEU A 80 -17.13 -5.66 -12.34
C LEU A 80 -16.77 -4.68 -11.22
N ASP A 81 -16.99 -3.37 -11.43
CA ASP A 81 -16.75 -2.32 -10.43
C ASP A 81 -17.54 -2.53 -9.13
N GLU A 82 -18.82 -2.91 -9.24
CA GLU A 82 -19.65 -3.19 -8.06
C GLU A 82 -19.13 -4.41 -7.30
N ILE A 83 -18.69 -5.45 -8.00
CA ILE A 83 -18.10 -6.64 -7.38
C ILE A 83 -16.77 -6.28 -6.71
N THR A 84 -15.89 -5.51 -7.37
CA THR A 84 -14.63 -5.03 -6.77
C THR A 84 -14.89 -4.23 -5.49
N LYS A 85 -15.88 -3.33 -5.49
CA LYS A 85 -16.29 -2.60 -4.27
C LYS A 85 -16.77 -3.53 -3.16
N MET A 86 -17.43 -4.64 -3.49
CA MET A 86 -17.82 -5.64 -2.49
C MET A 86 -16.61 -6.38 -1.91
N PHE A 87 -15.60 -6.68 -2.72
CA PHE A 87 -14.32 -7.20 -2.23
C PHE A 87 -13.65 -6.21 -1.27
N ASP A 88 -13.58 -4.93 -1.64
CA ASP A 88 -12.92 -3.91 -0.82
C ASP A 88 -13.70 -3.56 0.46
N SER A 89 -15.02 -3.78 0.46
CA SER A 89 -15.86 -3.57 1.64
C SER A 89 -15.78 -4.73 2.64
N ASP A 90 -15.30 -5.90 2.22
CA ASP A 90 -15.12 -7.05 3.11
C ASP A 90 -13.77 -6.90 3.86
N PRO A 91 -13.76 -6.89 5.20
CA PRO A 91 -12.54 -6.67 5.96
C PRO A 91 -11.54 -7.82 5.84
N VAL A 92 -11.98 -9.03 5.50
CA VAL A 92 -11.06 -10.16 5.25
C VAL A 92 -10.47 -10.01 3.85
N LEU A 93 -11.28 -9.70 2.84
CA LEU A 93 -10.76 -9.59 1.48
C LEU A 93 -9.85 -8.38 1.32
N SER A 94 -10.19 -7.24 1.91
CA SER A 94 -9.38 -6.02 1.86
C SER A 94 -8.22 -5.97 2.87
N ASN A 95 -8.02 -7.02 3.68
CA ASN A 95 -7.12 -7.00 4.83
C ASN A 95 -7.34 -5.73 5.70
N HIS A 96 -8.58 -5.51 6.13
CA HIS A 96 -9.02 -4.34 6.90
C HIS A 96 -8.76 -2.99 6.20
N GLY A 97 -8.87 -2.95 4.87
CA GLY A 97 -8.61 -1.77 4.05
C GLY A 97 -7.13 -1.51 3.74
N HIS A 98 -6.22 -2.42 4.13
CA HIS A 98 -4.81 -2.34 3.75
C HIS A 98 -4.54 -2.77 2.30
N HIS A 99 -5.49 -3.45 1.67
CA HIS A 99 -5.43 -3.84 0.26
C HIS A 99 -6.73 -3.47 -0.46
N ILE A 100 -6.58 -2.73 -1.56
CA ILE A 100 -7.66 -2.40 -2.48
C ILE A 100 -7.44 -3.20 -3.75
N HIS A 101 -8.48 -3.87 -4.22
CA HIS A 101 -8.39 -4.73 -5.39
C HIS A 101 -8.50 -3.93 -6.66
N GLU A 102 -7.66 -4.26 -7.63
CA GLU A 102 -7.87 -3.79 -8.99
C GLU A 102 -8.97 -4.62 -9.68
N ASN A 103 -9.75 -3.94 -10.54
CA ASN A 103 -10.74 -4.59 -11.41
C ASN A 103 -10.12 -5.75 -12.22
N SER A 104 -8.89 -5.60 -12.68
CA SER A 104 -8.13 -6.63 -13.41
C SER A 104 -7.99 -7.93 -12.60
N SER A 105 -7.72 -7.80 -11.30
CA SER A 105 -7.53 -8.91 -10.38
C SER A 105 -8.85 -9.62 -10.09
N VAL A 106 -9.92 -8.86 -9.84
CA VAL A 106 -11.26 -9.40 -9.60
C VAL A 106 -11.79 -10.09 -10.87
N HIS A 107 -11.55 -9.50 -12.05
CA HIS A 107 -11.88 -10.10 -13.34
C HIS A 107 -11.22 -11.48 -13.52
N ALA A 108 -9.91 -11.57 -13.33
CA ALA A 108 -9.18 -12.84 -13.42
C ALA A 108 -9.74 -13.89 -12.43
N LEU A 109 -10.16 -13.45 -11.26
CA LEU A 109 -10.73 -14.29 -10.22
C LEU A 109 -12.13 -14.80 -10.60
N LEU A 110 -12.99 -13.96 -11.18
CA LEU A 110 -14.29 -14.35 -11.70
C LEU A 110 -14.15 -15.39 -12.83
N VAL A 111 -13.28 -15.12 -13.81
CA VAL A 111 -13.00 -16.05 -14.92
C VAL A 111 -12.49 -17.39 -14.40
N LYS A 112 -11.53 -17.39 -13.47
CA LYS A 112 -10.99 -18.61 -12.86
C LYS A 112 -12.05 -19.47 -12.16
N ASN A 113 -13.08 -18.84 -11.61
CA ASN A 113 -14.18 -19.52 -10.91
C ASN A 113 -15.41 -19.74 -11.81
N GLY A 114 -15.32 -19.46 -13.11
CA GLY A 114 -16.43 -19.63 -14.06
C GLY A 114 -17.63 -18.71 -13.76
N GLN A 115 -17.40 -17.58 -13.11
CA GLN A 115 -18.43 -16.61 -12.75
C GLN A 115 -18.63 -15.61 -13.89
N GLU A 116 -19.88 -15.39 -14.26
CA GLU A 116 -20.29 -14.33 -15.19
C GLU A 116 -20.73 -13.08 -14.41
N TRP A 117 -20.60 -11.92 -15.02
CA TRP A 117 -21.02 -10.64 -14.42
C TRP A 117 -21.74 -9.77 -15.44
N ARG A 118 -22.38 -8.70 -14.96
CA ARG A 118 -23.07 -7.74 -15.81
C ARG A 118 -22.06 -6.90 -16.57
N HIS A 119 -22.09 -6.97 -17.89
CA HIS A 119 -21.34 -6.05 -18.73
C HIS A 119 -22.06 -4.69 -18.80
N VAL A 120 -21.32 -3.61 -18.54
CA VAL A 120 -21.80 -2.26 -18.83
C VAL A 120 -21.73 -2.09 -20.35
N ARG A 121 -22.88 -1.80 -20.96
CA ARG A 121 -22.96 -1.45 -22.38
C ARG A 121 -22.64 0.01 -22.59
#